data_AF-A0A645AC24-F1
#
_entry.id   AF-A0A645AC24-F1
#
_cell.length_a   1.000
_cell.length_b   1.000
_cell.length_c   1.000
_cell.angle_alpha   90.00
_cell.angle_beta   90.00
_cell.angle_gamma   90.00
#
_symmetry.space_group_name_H-M   'P 1'
#
loop_
_entity.id
_entity.type
_entity.pdbx_description
1 polymer ?
#
loop_
_entity_poly.entity_id
_entity_poly.type
_entity_poly.pdbx_seq_one_letter_code
_entity_poly.pdbx_strand_id
1 'polypeptide(L)'
;MSDIDFFAIILFEESKRFLEKASETDDLKAEQAYLHAALLIGISSFEAFINAIASEMAERNSLGILDLSILNEKDYGFEKGEFKLKEKLKMYNLVDRVDFIIRRFPLKNKSIHTDKWYSQLTSGIKLRNSIVHPKQSHLLSIQEVSTTLNAVINSLDDIYLAMYGKHFPAQGRRLDSTLLF
;
A
#
# COMPACT_ATOMS: atom_id res chain seq x y z
N MET A 1 4.02 -11.52 13.69
CA MET A 1 3.54 -10.23 13.19
C MET A 1 4.44 -9.20 13.83
N SER A 2 5.20 -8.48 13.02
CA SER A 2 6.17 -7.48 13.48
C SER A 2 5.47 -6.25 14.07
N ASP A 3 6.18 -5.42 14.82
CA ASP A 3 5.64 -4.14 15.31
C ASP A 3 5.18 -3.24 14.15
N ILE A 4 5.84 -3.33 12.99
CA ILE A 4 5.50 -2.59 11.77
C ILE A 4 4.16 -3.07 11.21
N ASP A 5 3.91 -4.39 11.18
CA ASP A 5 2.63 -4.93 10.72
C ASP A 5 1.47 -4.44 11.59
N PHE A 6 1.67 -4.44 12.91
CA PHE A 6 0.67 -3.96 13.85
C PHE A 6 0.40 -2.45 13.68
N PHE A 7 1.45 -1.66 13.50
CA PHE A 7 1.32 -0.24 13.22
C PHE A 7 0.60 0.03 11.90
N ALA A 8 0.92 -0.70 10.84
CA ALA A 8 0.24 -0.58 9.55
C ALA A 8 -1.26 -0.89 9.65
N ILE A 9 -1.64 -1.90 10.45
CA ILE A 9 -3.04 -2.22 10.76
C ILE A 9 -3.73 -1.04 11.45
N ILE A 10 -3.11 -0.46 12.49
CA ILE A 10 -3.69 0.68 13.21
C ILE A 10 -3.95 1.84 12.26
N LEU A 11 -2.97 2.22 11.45
CA LEU A 11 -3.13 3.29 10.45
C LEU A 11 -4.30 2.98 9.50
N PHE A 12 -4.47 1.72 9.09
CA PHE A 12 -5.58 1.37 8.23
C PHE A 12 -6.94 1.49 8.92
N GLU A 13 -7.03 1.10 10.19
CA GLU A 13 -8.24 1.26 10.99
C GLU A 13 -8.59 2.75 11.23
N GLU A 14 -7.58 3.60 11.44
CA GLU A 14 -7.72 5.06 11.50
C GLU A 14 -8.25 5.64 10.19
N SER A 15 -7.66 5.23 9.06
CA SER A 15 -8.08 5.63 7.72
C SER A 15 -9.56 5.31 7.46
N LYS A 16 -9.98 4.07 7.78
CA LYS A 16 -11.39 3.65 7.69
C LYS A 16 -12.28 4.50 8.61
N ARG A 17 -11.83 4.79 9.83
CA ARG A 17 -12.62 5.58 10.77
C ARG A 17 -12.85 6.99 10.26
N PHE A 18 -11.84 7.62 9.67
CA PHE A 18 -12.01 8.94 9.08
C PHE A 18 -12.96 8.91 7.87
N LEU A 19 -12.98 7.84 7.08
CA LEU A 19 -13.97 7.70 6.01
C LEU A 19 -15.41 7.62 6.55
N GLU A 20 -15.63 6.88 7.64
CA GLU A 20 -16.93 6.83 8.32
C GLU A 20 -17.33 8.22 8.84
N LYS A 21 -16.42 8.93 9.52
CA LYS A 21 -16.64 10.30 10.01
C LYS A 21 -17.00 11.27 8.89
N ALA A 22 -16.38 11.14 7.72
CA ALA A 22 -16.72 11.94 6.54
C ALA A 22 -18.18 11.72 6.09
N SER A 23 -18.72 10.51 6.28
CA SER A 23 -20.09 10.16 5.92
C SER A 23 -21.11 10.54 7.01
N GLU A 24 -20.66 10.76 8.24
CA GLU A 24 -21.48 11.11 9.42
C GLU A 24 -21.69 12.63 9.58
N THR A 25 -20.92 13.47 8.89
CA THR A 25 -20.93 14.94 9.05
C THR A 25 -21.70 15.64 7.93
N ASP A 26 -22.42 16.70 8.28
CA ASP A 26 -23.06 17.61 7.31
C ASP A 26 -22.20 18.87 7.00
N ASP A 27 -21.13 19.10 7.76
CA ASP A 27 -20.18 20.20 7.48
C ASP A 27 -19.17 19.78 6.40
N LEU A 28 -19.24 20.44 5.24
CA LEU A 28 -18.34 20.22 4.12
C LEU A 28 -16.86 20.40 4.49
N LYS A 29 -16.51 21.32 5.39
CA LYS A 29 -15.09 21.51 5.78
C LYS A 29 -14.60 20.32 6.60
N ALA A 30 -15.42 19.85 7.52
CA ALA A 30 -15.14 18.66 8.32
C ALA A 30 -15.05 17.41 7.42
N GLU A 31 -16.00 17.24 6.49
CA GLU A 31 -16.00 16.16 5.51
C GLU A 31 -14.67 16.11 4.74
N GLN A 32 -14.26 17.23 4.14
CA GLN A 32 -13.02 17.28 3.37
C GLN A 32 -11.79 17.02 4.23
N ALA A 33 -11.75 17.52 5.48
CA ALA A 33 -10.65 17.22 6.40
C ALA A 33 -10.56 15.72 6.71
N TYR A 34 -11.71 15.07 6.94
CA TYR A 34 -11.79 13.63 7.17
C TYR A 34 -11.41 12.82 5.92
N LEU A 35 -11.84 13.22 4.72
CA LEU A 35 -11.46 12.55 3.47
C LEU A 35 -9.96 12.68 3.18
N HIS A 36 -9.36 13.84 3.43
CA HIS A 36 -7.91 14.01 3.33
C HIS A 36 -7.17 13.06 4.28
N ALA A 37 -7.60 13.01 5.55
CA ALA A 37 -7.01 12.13 6.55
C ALA A 37 -7.16 10.65 6.14
N ALA A 38 -8.36 10.23 5.77
CA ALA A 38 -8.66 8.87 5.35
C ALA A 38 -7.74 8.44 4.19
N LEU A 39 -7.64 9.25 3.14
CA LEU A 39 -6.81 8.92 1.97
C LEU A 39 -5.30 8.91 2.29
N LEU A 40 -4.78 9.93 2.97
CA LEU A 40 -3.35 10.05 3.27
C LEU A 40 -2.87 8.96 4.22
N ILE A 41 -3.65 8.68 5.27
CA ILE A 41 -3.34 7.63 6.25
C ILE A 41 -3.49 6.26 5.60
N GLY A 42 -4.52 6.04 4.77
CA GLY A 42 -4.73 4.77 4.08
C GLY A 42 -3.61 4.40 3.12
N ILE A 43 -3.09 5.37 2.34
CA ILE A 43 -1.93 5.15 1.47
C ILE A 43 -0.65 4.95 2.28
N SER A 44 -0.47 5.69 3.39
CA SER A 44 0.68 5.49 4.29
C SER A 44 0.69 4.10 4.92
N SER A 45 -0.48 3.61 5.35
CA SER A 45 -0.67 2.24 5.82
C SER A 45 -0.30 1.21 4.74
N PHE A 46 -0.76 1.43 3.51
CA PHE A 46 -0.42 0.56 2.38
C PHE A 46 1.09 0.50 2.13
N GLU A 47 1.78 1.65 2.08
CA GLU A 47 3.24 1.71 1.96
C GLU A 47 3.95 0.95 3.10
N ALA A 48 3.45 1.09 4.34
CA ALA A 48 3.99 0.36 5.49
C ALA A 48 3.86 -1.17 5.33
N PHE A 49 2.70 -1.67 4.88
CA PHE A 49 2.53 -3.09 4.58
C PHE A 49 3.48 -3.57 3.48
N ILE A 50 3.60 -2.83 2.37
CA ILE A 50 4.51 -3.21 1.28
C ILE A 50 5.96 -3.23 1.75
N ASN A 51 6.37 -2.29 2.59
CA ASN A 51 7.71 -2.27 3.16
C ASN A 51 7.97 -3.44 4.12
N ALA A 52 7.01 -3.78 4.98
CA ALA A 52 7.13 -4.93 5.87
C ALA A 52 7.26 -6.25 5.08
N ILE A 53 6.39 -6.43 4.08
CA ILE A 53 6.40 -7.58 3.18
C ILE A 53 7.72 -7.65 2.40
N ALA A 54 8.19 -6.53 1.86
CA ALA A 54 9.43 -6.48 1.11
C ALA A 54 10.65 -6.81 1.99
N SER A 55 10.66 -6.35 3.24
CA SER A 55 11.70 -6.69 4.23
C SER A 55 11.72 -8.19 4.49
N GLU A 56 10.55 -8.81 4.72
CA GLU A 56 10.46 -10.26 4.90
C GLU A 56 10.97 -11.01 3.66
N MET A 57 10.62 -10.54 2.46
CA MET A 57 11.07 -11.18 1.22
C MET A 57 12.58 -11.06 1.00
N ALA A 58 13.19 -9.95 1.41
CA ALA A 58 14.61 -9.71 1.25
C ALA A 58 15.47 -10.69 2.07
N GLU A 59 14.91 -11.30 3.12
CA GLU A 59 15.57 -12.31 3.95
C GLU A 59 15.58 -13.72 3.31
N ARG A 60 14.85 -13.91 2.19
CA ARG A 60 14.85 -15.20 1.48
C ARG A 60 16.20 -15.46 0.80
N ASN A 61 16.64 -16.72 0.85
CA ASN A 61 17.88 -17.14 0.22
C ASN A 61 17.85 -16.99 -1.32
N SER A 62 19.02 -16.76 -1.93
CA SER A 62 19.25 -16.77 -3.39
C SER A 62 18.62 -15.62 -4.19
N LEU A 63 18.53 -14.43 -3.61
CA LEU A 63 18.14 -13.21 -4.33
C LEU A 63 19.31 -12.54 -5.05
N GLY A 64 19.05 -12.05 -6.26
CA GLY A 64 20.02 -11.23 -6.99
C GLY A 64 20.06 -9.80 -6.47
N ILE A 65 21.11 -9.05 -6.84
CA ILE A 65 21.26 -7.63 -6.43
C ILE A 65 20.08 -6.78 -6.88
N LEU A 66 19.50 -7.05 -8.06
CA LEU A 66 18.33 -6.33 -8.55
C LEU A 66 17.08 -6.61 -7.69
N ASP A 67 16.87 -7.86 -7.26
CA ASP A 67 15.77 -8.20 -6.36
C ASP A 67 15.93 -7.45 -5.03
N LEU A 68 17.13 -7.51 -4.44
CA LEU A 68 17.44 -6.85 -3.17
C LEU A 68 17.35 -5.32 -3.27
N SER A 69 17.67 -4.75 -4.44
CA SER A 69 17.56 -3.32 -4.71
C SER A 69 16.10 -2.85 -4.69
N ILE A 70 15.20 -3.58 -5.33
CA ILE A 70 13.76 -3.25 -5.38
C ILE A 70 13.11 -3.46 -4.00
N LEU A 71 13.43 -4.56 -3.32
CA LEU A 71 12.84 -4.88 -2.01
C LEU A 71 13.23 -3.88 -0.94
N ASN A 72 14.51 -3.53 -0.88
CA ASN A 72 15.06 -2.62 0.14
C ASN A 72 15.09 -1.14 -0.28
N GLU A 73 14.65 -0.80 -1.49
CA GLU A 73 14.77 0.54 -2.08
C GLU A 73 16.18 1.12 -1.99
N LYS A 74 17.17 0.28 -2.30
CA LYS A 74 18.60 0.64 -2.29
C LYS A 74 19.12 0.72 -3.72
N ASP A 75 19.94 1.73 -3.98
CA ASP A 75 20.68 1.82 -5.25
C ASP A 75 21.68 0.68 -5.37
N TYR A 76 22.15 0.41 -6.58
CA TYR A 76 23.19 -0.57 -6.84
C TYR A 76 24.24 0.01 -7.79
N GLY A 77 25.44 -0.56 -7.76
CA GLY A 77 26.51 -0.18 -8.68
C GLY A 77 27.43 -1.34 -8.97
N PHE A 78 28.31 -1.12 -9.94
CA PHE A 78 29.34 -2.08 -10.31
C PHE A 78 30.67 -1.65 -9.71
N GLU A 79 31.20 -2.47 -8.80
CA GLU A 79 32.41 -2.16 -8.04
C GLU A 79 33.35 -3.37 -8.08
N LYS A 80 34.55 -3.15 -8.64
CA LYS A 80 35.61 -4.17 -8.75
C LYS A 80 35.17 -5.48 -9.42
N GLY A 81 34.35 -5.39 -10.47
CA GLY A 81 33.92 -6.56 -11.24
C GLY A 81 32.62 -7.20 -10.75
N GLU A 82 32.00 -6.68 -9.69
CA GLU A 82 30.79 -7.24 -9.09
C GLU A 82 29.70 -6.18 -8.91
N PHE A 83 28.43 -6.58 -9.03
CA PHE A 83 27.31 -5.74 -8.63
C PHE A 83 27.17 -5.74 -7.11
N LYS A 84 27.02 -4.55 -6.52
CA LYS A 84 26.83 -4.36 -5.08
C LYS A 84 25.69 -3.41 -4.79
N LEU A 85 24.97 -3.67 -3.70
CA LEU A 85 24.03 -2.70 -3.14
C LEU A 85 24.79 -1.53 -2.53
N LYS A 86 24.19 -0.34 -2.61
CA LYS A 86 24.68 0.89 -2.01
C LYS A 86 23.71 1.34 -0.92
N GLU A 87 24.25 1.95 0.13
CA GLU A 87 23.45 2.62 1.18
C GLU A 87 22.92 3.98 0.71
N LYS A 88 22.34 4.00 -0.49
CA LYS A 88 21.72 5.18 -1.09
C LYS A 88 20.28 4.82 -1.42
N LEU A 89 19.34 5.66 -0.98
CA LEU A 89 17.92 5.50 -1.26
C LEU A 89 17.66 5.58 -2.77
N LYS A 90 16.98 4.57 -3.29
CA LYS A 90 16.43 4.51 -4.63
C LYS A 90 14.99 4.04 -4.52
N MET A 91 14.07 4.99 -4.49
CA MET A 91 12.64 4.71 -4.45
C MET A 91 12.18 4.15 -5.80
N TYR A 92 11.30 3.15 -5.75
CA TYR A 92 10.61 2.62 -6.92
C TYR A 92 9.15 3.04 -6.87
N ASN A 93 8.46 3.00 -8.02
CA ASN A 93 7.02 3.22 -8.00
C ASN A 93 6.34 2.15 -7.13
N LEU A 94 5.46 2.58 -6.22
CA LEU A 94 4.78 1.68 -5.28
C LEU A 94 4.00 0.56 -5.99
N VAL A 95 3.29 0.88 -7.07
CA VAL A 95 2.51 -0.12 -7.82
C VAL A 95 3.43 -1.12 -8.50
N ASP A 96 4.55 -0.65 -9.07
CA ASP A 96 5.55 -1.55 -9.68
C ASP A 96 6.20 -2.47 -8.63
N ARG A 97 6.42 -1.98 -7.40
CA ARG A 97 6.93 -2.81 -6.28
C ARG A 97 5.93 -3.89 -5.90
N VAL A 98 4.63 -3.55 -5.83
CA VAL A 98 3.56 -4.52 -5.56
C VAL A 98 3.54 -5.61 -6.63
N ASP A 99 3.54 -5.22 -7.91
CA ASP A 99 3.58 -6.16 -9.04
C ASP A 99 4.84 -7.04 -9.01
N PHE A 100 5.99 -6.45 -8.69
CA PHE A 100 7.24 -7.19 -8.54
C PHE A 100 7.13 -8.26 -7.45
N ILE A 101 6.64 -7.90 -6.26
CA ILE A 101 6.50 -8.84 -5.13
C ILE A 101 5.58 -10.01 -5.52
N ILE A 102 4.41 -9.68 -6.07
CA ILE A 102 3.39 -10.65 -6.50
C ILE A 102 3.96 -11.64 -7.53
N ARG A 103 4.70 -11.15 -8.52
CA ARG A 103 5.23 -11.97 -9.63
C ARG A 103 6.47 -12.76 -9.23
N ARG A 104 7.32 -12.22 -8.35
CA ARG A 104 8.60 -12.81 -7.98
C ARG A 104 8.46 -13.89 -6.91
N PHE A 105 7.48 -13.75 -6.00
CA PHE A 105 7.34 -14.60 -4.82
C PHE A 105 6.03 -15.43 -4.73
N PRO A 106 5.39 -15.87 -5.83
CA PRO A 106 4.13 -16.59 -5.72
C PRO A 106 4.32 -17.99 -5.10
N LEU A 107 3.38 -18.40 -4.28
CA LEU A 107 3.17 -19.80 -3.96
C LEU A 107 2.83 -20.55 -5.26
N LYS A 108 3.40 -21.76 -5.41
CA LYS A 108 3.20 -22.60 -6.60
C LYS A 108 1.69 -22.76 -6.89
N ASN A 109 1.30 -22.60 -8.16
CA ASN A 109 -0.04 -22.82 -8.71
C ASN A 109 -1.14 -21.82 -8.33
N LYS A 110 -0.81 -20.60 -7.89
CA LYS A 110 -1.82 -19.53 -7.76
C LYS A 110 -1.75 -18.56 -8.95
N SER A 111 -2.87 -18.41 -9.66
CA SER A 111 -3.06 -17.29 -10.60
C SER A 111 -3.39 -16.04 -9.81
N ILE A 112 -2.69 -14.94 -10.10
CA ILE A 112 -2.90 -13.66 -9.42
C ILE A 112 -3.43 -12.69 -10.47
N HIS A 113 -4.59 -12.09 -10.18
CA HIS A 113 -5.34 -11.26 -11.13
C HIS A 113 -5.28 -9.79 -10.69
N THR A 114 -4.13 -9.15 -10.91
CA THR A 114 -3.87 -7.77 -10.47
C THR A 114 -4.79 -6.74 -11.14
N ASP A 115 -5.34 -7.06 -12.30
CA ASP A 115 -6.20 -6.17 -13.10
C ASP A 115 -7.40 -5.60 -12.33
N LYS A 116 -7.90 -6.31 -11.32
CA LYS A 116 -9.13 -5.94 -10.59
C LYS A 116 -8.99 -4.64 -9.79
N TRP A 117 -7.85 -4.46 -9.12
CA TRP A 117 -7.60 -3.30 -8.25
C TRP A 117 -6.56 -2.33 -8.84
N TYR A 118 -5.81 -2.72 -9.86
CA TYR A 118 -4.68 -1.94 -10.39
C TYR A 118 -5.08 -0.53 -10.83
N SER A 119 -6.14 -0.41 -11.63
CA SER A 119 -6.60 0.88 -12.17
C SER A 119 -7.11 1.81 -11.06
N GLN A 120 -7.81 1.24 -10.07
CA GLN A 120 -8.35 1.95 -8.92
C GLN A 120 -7.23 2.42 -7.98
N LEU A 121 -6.28 1.54 -7.66
CA LEU A 121 -5.12 1.87 -6.82
C LEU A 121 -4.24 2.94 -7.48
N THR A 122 -3.97 2.80 -8.78
CA THR A 122 -3.19 3.79 -9.53
C THR A 122 -3.89 5.15 -9.53
N SER A 123 -5.21 5.18 -9.69
CA SER A 123 -6.00 6.40 -9.62
C SER A 123 -5.97 7.00 -8.21
N GLY A 124 -6.08 6.17 -7.16
CA GLY A 124 -5.96 6.60 -5.77
C GLY A 124 -4.58 7.17 -5.39
N ILE A 125 -3.50 6.60 -5.93
CA ILE A 125 -2.15 7.16 -5.73
C ILE A 125 -2.02 8.52 -6.45
N LYS A 126 -2.60 8.68 -7.63
CA LYS A 126 -2.66 9.99 -8.31
C LYS A 126 -3.46 11.00 -7.50
N LEU A 127 -4.56 10.57 -6.89
CA LEU A 127 -5.39 11.39 -6.00
C LEU A 127 -4.61 11.84 -4.75
N ARG A 128 -3.86 10.94 -4.11
CA ARG A 128 -2.92 11.28 -3.04
C ARG A 128 -1.93 12.34 -3.50
N ASN A 129 -1.33 12.14 -4.68
CA ASN A 129 -0.33 13.06 -5.21
C ASN A 129 -0.90 14.46 -5.47
N SER A 130 -2.17 14.59 -5.89
CA SER A 130 -2.80 15.91 -6.06
C SER A 130 -3.02 16.65 -4.75
N ILE A 131 -3.07 15.95 -3.61
CA ILE A 131 -3.21 16.58 -2.28
C ILE A 131 -1.84 16.97 -1.72
N VAL A 132 -0.85 16.08 -1.85
CA VAL A 132 0.51 16.30 -1.31
C VAL A 132 1.30 17.30 -2.16
N HIS A 133 1.07 17.31 -3.47
CA HIS A 133 1.72 18.21 -4.42
C HIS A 133 0.67 18.95 -5.27
N PRO A 134 -0.11 19.86 -4.64
CA PRO A 134 -1.26 20.45 -5.29
C PRO A 134 -0.83 21.39 -6.41
N LYS A 135 -1.33 21.12 -7.62
CA LYS A 135 -1.29 22.05 -8.74
C LYS A 135 -2.58 22.87 -8.84
N GLN A 136 -3.67 22.33 -8.31
CA GLN A 136 -5.01 22.92 -8.28
C GLN A 136 -5.74 22.42 -7.03
N SER A 137 -6.74 23.17 -6.56
CA SER A 137 -7.62 22.71 -5.49
C SER A 137 -8.50 21.57 -6.00
N HIS A 138 -8.54 20.45 -5.28
CA HIS A 138 -9.34 19.29 -5.62
C HIS A 138 -10.17 18.90 -4.40
N LEU A 139 -11.49 18.94 -4.55
CA LEU A 139 -12.42 18.43 -3.54
C LEU A 139 -12.55 16.93 -3.71
N LEU A 140 -12.33 16.19 -2.63
CA LEU A 140 -12.48 14.75 -2.61
C LEU A 140 -13.94 14.36 -2.47
N SER A 141 -14.34 13.29 -3.14
CA SER A 141 -15.60 12.61 -2.84
C SER A 141 -15.38 11.38 -1.96
N ILE A 142 -16.40 11.04 -1.16
CA ILE A 142 -16.46 9.78 -0.40
C ILE A 142 -16.21 8.58 -1.32
N GLN A 143 -16.76 8.60 -2.54
CA GLN A 143 -16.63 7.51 -3.50
C GLN A 143 -15.19 7.30 -3.97
N GLU A 144 -14.44 8.38 -4.26
CA GLU A 144 -13.03 8.29 -4.68
C GLU A 144 -12.15 7.71 -3.58
N VAL A 145 -12.33 8.17 -2.34
CA VAL A 145 -11.59 7.65 -1.19
C VAL A 145 -11.97 6.21 -0.91
N SER A 146 -13.27 5.87 -0.89
CA SER A 146 -13.76 4.49 -0.70
C SER A 146 -13.24 3.54 -1.76
N THR A 147 -13.22 3.96 -3.03
CA THR A 147 -12.69 3.15 -4.14
C THR A 147 -11.19 2.91 -3.96
N THR A 148 -10.45 3.93 -3.52
CA THR A 148 -9.01 3.81 -3.25
C THR A 148 -8.72 2.86 -2.10
N LEU A 149 -9.43 2.97 -0.97
CA LEU A 149 -9.22 2.10 0.19
C LEU A 149 -9.64 0.65 -0.09
N ASN A 150 -10.70 0.43 -0.86
CA ASN A 150 -11.05 -0.91 -1.34
C ASN A 150 -9.96 -1.50 -2.25
N ALA A 151 -9.36 -0.68 -3.12
CA ALA A 151 -8.26 -1.13 -3.97
C ALA A 151 -7.02 -1.52 -3.14
N VAL A 152 -6.74 -0.81 -2.03
CA VAL A 152 -5.71 -1.19 -1.05
C VAL A 152 -6.03 -2.54 -0.39
N ILE A 153 -7.27 -2.76 0.06
CA ILE A 153 -7.66 -4.05 0.66
C ILE A 153 -7.50 -5.19 -0.35
N ASN A 154 -7.97 -4.99 -1.57
CA ASN A 154 -7.94 -6.01 -2.62
C ASN A 154 -6.50 -6.32 -3.05
N SER A 155 -5.63 -5.30 -3.13
CA SER A 155 -4.21 -5.51 -3.45
C SER A 155 -3.49 -6.26 -2.33
N LEU A 156 -3.72 -5.88 -1.07
CA LEU A 156 -3.16 -6.59 0.08
C LEU A 156 -3.67 -8.03 0.16
N ASP A 157 -4.95 -8.28 -0.14
CA ASP A 157 -5.49 -9.64 -0.18
C ASP A 157 -4.83 -10.49 -1.25
N ASP A 158 -4.67 -9.97 -2.46
CA ASP A 158 -3.98 -10.70 -3.54
C ASP A 158 -2.52 -10.99 -3.18
N ILE A 159 -1.82 -10.04 -2.55
CA ILE A 159 -0.45 -10.25 -2.05
C ILE A 159 -0.42 -11.35 -0.98
N TYR A 160 -1.33 -11.27 0.01
CA TYR A 160 -1.39 -12.24 1.10
C TYR A 160 -1.74 -13.65 0.59
N LEU A 161 -2.67 -13.74 -0.36
CA LEU A 161 -3.03 -14.99 -1.01
C LEU A 161 -1.88 -15.56 -1.81
N ALA A 162 -1.16 -14.72 -2.56
CA ALA A 162 -0.01 -15.10 -3.36
C ALA A 162 1.14 -15.61 -2.50
N MET A 163 1.41 -14.98 -1.37
CA MET A 163 2.62 -15.22 -0.58
C MET A 163 2.42 -16.21 0.57
N TYR A 164 1.28 -16.11 1.25
CA TYR A 164 1.01 -16.86 2.49
C TYR A 164 -0.12 -17.87 2.33
N GLY A 165 -0.85 -17.83 1.22
CA GLY A 165 -1.95 -18.75 0.97
C GLY A 165 -3.21 -18.42 1.77
N LYS A 166 -3.24 -17.27 2.47
CA LYS A 166 -4.30 -16.83 3.38
C LYS A 166 -4.82 -15.47 2.94
N HIS A 167 -6.06 -15.16 3.30
CA HIS A 167 -6.65 -13.85 3.06
C HIS A 167 -6.06 -12.78 3.98
N PHE A 168 -6.11 -11.53 3.54
CA PHE A 168 -5.73 -10.37 4.35
C PHE A 168 -6.72 -10.23 5.54
N PRO A 169 -6.25 -10.11 6.79
CA PRO A 169 -7.12 -10.13 7.97
C PRO A 169 -8.24 -9.09 8.01
N ALA A 170 -8.08 -7.95 7.32
CA ALA A 170 -9.11 -6.91 7.27
C ALA A 170 -10.12 -7.08 6.12
N GLN A 171 -9.87 -8.00 5.17
CA GLN A 171 -10.71 -8.14 3.98
C GLN A 171 -12.19 -8.42 4.31
N GLY A 172 -12.45 -9.27 5.31
CA GLY A 172 -13.81 -9.62 5.72
C GLY A 172 -14.62 -8.44 6.29
N ARG A 173 -13.94 -7.43 6.84
CA ARG A 173 -14.57 -6.20 7.39
C ARG A 173 -14.68 -5.08 6.35
N ARG A 174 -14.10 -5.24 5.16
CA ARG A 174 -14.11 -4.20 4.12
C ARG A 174 -13.63 -2.85 4.71
N LEU A 175 -14.44 -1.80 4.56
CA LEU A 175 -14.15 -0.45 5.04
C LEU A 175 -14.70 -0.16 6.44
N ASP A 176 -15.28 -1.13 7.12
CA ASP A 176 -15.79 -0.95 8.48
C ASP A 176 -14.61 -0.91 9.47
N SER A 177 -14.48 0.18 10.22
CA SER A 177 -13.43 0.38 11.23
C SER A 177 -13.72 -0.38 12.51
N THR A 178 -12.67 -0.78 13.23
CA THR A 178 -12.78 -1.29 14.61
C THR A 178 -12.72 -0.18 15.66
N LEU A 179 -12.48 1.06 15.25
CA LEU A 179 -12.35 2.21 16.16
C LEU A 179 -13.71 2.82 16.47
N LEU A 180 -13.90 3.28 17.71
CA LEU A 180 -15.21 3.73 18.21
C LEU A 180 -15.32 5.26 18.41
N PHE A 181 -14.22 6.02 18.25
CA PHE A 181 -14.21 7.47 18.50
C PHE A 181 -14.86 8.27 17.38
#